data_AF-A0A1Q3KX26-F1
#
_entry.id   AF-A0A1Q3KX26-F1
#
_cell.length_a   1.000
_cell.length_b   1.000
_cell.length_c   1.000
_cell.angle_alpha   90.00
_cell.angle_beta   90.00
_cell.angle_gamma   90.00
#
_symmetry.space_group_name_H-M   'P 1'
#
loop_
_entity.id
_entity.type
_entity.pdbx_description
1 polymer ?
#
loop_
_entity_poly.entity_id
_entity_poly.type
_entity_poly.pdbx_seq_one_letter_code
_entity_poly.pdbx_strand_id
1 'polypeptide(L)'
;MIGPLLQAVATATAARSLRTAADRVLVRAMLAVGVAMALVVSATCLSLAAFVFLERQLDPASAAAIVGGLWGMIGIGGFIAMRR
;
A
#
# COMPACT_ATOMS: atom_id res chain seq x y z
N MET A 1 50.51 10.83 -7.83
CA MET A 1 49.29 11.68 -7.89
C MET A 1 48.06 10.86 -8.35
N ILE A 2 47.69 9.82 -7.59
CA ILE A 2 46.55 8.92 -7.90
C ILE A 2 45.35 9.17 -6.97
N GLY A 3 45.57 9.84 -5.83
CA GLY A 3 44.52 10.22 -4.87
C GLY A 3 43.29 10.93 -5.46
N PRO A 4 43.42 11.93 -6.36
CA PRO A 4 42.24 12.61 -6.90
C PRO A 4 41.44 11.72 -7.87
N LEU A 5 42.09 10.78 -8.56
CA LEU A 5 41.42 9.82 -9.44
C LEU A 5 40.63 8.77 -8.63
N LEU A 6 41.20 8.29 -7.51
CA LEU A 6 40.50 7.39 -6.59
C LEU A 6 39.29 8.05 -5.94
N GLN A 7 39.37 9.33 -5.60
CA GLN A 7 38.28 10.08 -4.98
C GLN A 7 37.14 10.38 -5.98
N ALA A 8 37.46 10.63 -7.26
CA ALA A 8 36.47 10.76 -8.32
C ALA A 8 35.77 9.43 -8.63
N VAL A 9 36.49 8.30 -8.58
CA VAL A 9 35.90 6.97 -8.74
C VAL A 9 35.04 6.59 -7.54
N ALA A 10 35.44 6.95 -6.32
CA ALA A 10 34.67 6.74 -5.10
C ALA A 10 33.35 7.56 -5.09
N THR A 11 33.38 8.81 -5.55
CA THR A 11 32.15 9.63 -5.65
C THR A 11 31.25 9.17 -6.79
N ALA A 12 31.80 8.73 -7.92
CA ALA A 12 31.03 8.18 -9.04
C ALA A 12 30.36 6.84 -8.67
N THR A 13 31.04 5.98 -7.92
CA THR A 13 30.49 4.71 -7.42
C THR A 13 29.46 4.92 -6.32
N ALA A 14 29.69 5.87 -5.40
CA ALA A 14 28.69 6.28 -4.42
C ALA A 14 27.42 6.84 -5.08
N ALA A 15 27.56 7.73 -6.08
CA ALA A 15 26.42 8.26 -6.84
C ALA A 15 25.66 7.17 -7.61
N ARG A 16 26.36 6.16 -8.14
CA ARG A 16 25.75 5.01 -8.84
C ARG A 16 25.03 4.09 -7.85
N SER A 17 25.59 3.87 -6.66
CA SER A 17 24.96 3.09 -5.58
C SER A 17 23.67 3.75 -5.06
N LEU A 18 23.68 5.08 -4.91
CA LEU A 18 22.51 5.89 -4.55
C LEU A 18 21.40 5.79 -5.60
N ARG A 19 21.74 5.85 -6.89
CA ARG A 19 20.77 5.67 -7.97
C ARG A 19 20.17 4.26 -7.98
N THR A 20 20.99 3.21 -7.81
CA THR A 20 20.48 1.84 -7.74
C THR A 20 19.64 1.57 -6.48
N ALA A 21 19.95 2.23 -5.37
CA ALA A 21 19.13 2.15 -4.15
C ALA A 21 17.80 2.89 -4.34
N ALA A 22 17.82 4.07 -4.97
CA ALA A 22 16.63 4.82 -5.33
C ALA A 22 15.71 4.02 -6.27
N ASP A 23 16.26 3.38 -7.30
CA ASP A 23 15.48 2.52 -8.22
C ASP A 23 14.81 1.36 -7.49
N ARG A 24 15.54 0.68 -6.59
CA ARG A 24 14.95 -0.42 -5.80
C ARG A 24 13.83 0.06 -4.87
N VAL A 25 13.98 1.23 -4.27
CA VAL A 25 12.93 1.85 -3.45
C VAL A 25 11.73 2.23 -4.31
N LEU A 26 11.97 2.79 -5.51
CA LEU A 26 10.92 3.21 -6.43
C LEU A 26 10.11 2.03 -6.96
N VAL A 27 10.78 0.94 -7.37
CA VAL A 27 10.13 -0.30 -7.80
C VAL A 27 9.32 -0.93 -6.66
N ARG A 28 9.87 -0.97 -5.44
CA ARG A 28 9.12 -1.45 -4.27
C ARG A 28 7.92 -0.57 -3.94
N ALA A 29 8.05 0.75 -4.07
CA ALA A 29 6.95 1.68 -3.87
C ALA A 29 5.84 1.47 -4.91
N MET A 30 6.20 1.31 -6.20
CA MET A 30 5.23 1.00 -7.25
C MET A 30 4.52 -0.34 -7.00
N LEU A 31 5.24 -1.38 -6.58
CA LEU A 31 4.64 -2.66 -6.22
C LEU A 31 3.70 -2.53 -5.01
N ALA A 32 4.10 -1.78 -3.99
CA ALA A 32 3.26 -1.54 -2.81
C ALA A 32 1.98 -0.78 -3.17
N VAL A 33 2.07 0.22 -4.04
CA VAL A 33 0.90 0.95 -4.56
C VAL A 33 0.00 0.02 -5.38
N GLY A 34 0.57 -0.84 -6.23
CA GLY A 34 -0.19 -1.82 -7.00
C GLY A 34 -0.95 -2.80 -6.11
N VAL A 35 -0.28 -3.34 -5.08
CA VAL A 35 -0.92 -4.23 -4.08
C VAL A 35 -2.01 -3.50 -3.31
N ALA A 36 -1.76 -2.25 -2.88
CA ALA A 36 -2.75 -1.45 -2.19
C ALA A 36 -4.00 -1.23 -3.06
N MET A 37 -3.82 -0.92 -4.34
CA MET A 37 -4.93 -0.73 -5.28
C MET A 37 -5.72 -2.02 -5.50
N ALA A 38 -5.05 -3.15 -5.67
CA ALA A 38 -5.69 -4.45 -5.83
C ALA A 38 -6.49 -4.85 -4.58
N LEU A 39 -5.96 -4.58 -3.38
CA LEU A 39 -6.66 -4.80 -2.13
C LEU A 39 -7.92 -3.92 -2.01
N VAL A 40 -7.82 -2.63 -2.37
CA VAL A 40 -8.98 -1.72 -2.37
C VAL A 40 -10.07 -2.23 -3.31
N VAL A 41 -9.72 -2.59 -4.54
CA VAL A 41 -10.68 -3.09 -5.54
C VAL A 41 -11.30 -4.43 -5.11
N SER A 42 -10.51 -5.33 -4.55
CA SER A 42 -11.02 -6.63 -4.06
C SER A 42 -11.96 -6.43 -2.87
N ALA A 43 -11.61 -5.54 -1.94
CA ALA A 43 -12.42 -5.23 -0.77
C ALA A 43 -13.74 -4.56 -1.15
N THR A 44 -13.76 -3.64 -2.12
CA THR A 44 -15.00 -3.02 -2.59
C THR A 44 -15.89 -4.02 -3.32
N CYS A 45 -15.31 -4.88 -4.16
CA CYS A 45 -16.05 -5.94 -4.85
C CYS A 45 -16.67 -6.93 -3.85
N LEU A 46 -15.90 -7.39 -2.87
CA LEU A 46 -16.39 -8.25 -1.78
C LEU A 46 -17.48 -7.55 -0.95
N SER A 47 -17.32 -6.26 -0.66
CA SER A 47 -18.30 -5.50 0.11
C SER A 47 -19.62 -5.37 -0.64
N LEU A 48 -19.58 -5.08 -1.95
CA LEU A 48 -20.78 -5.02 -2.79
C LEU A 48 -21.45 -6.40 -2.93
N ALA A 49 -20.67 -7.45 -3.15
CA ALA A 49 -21.19 -8.82 -3.24
C ALA A 49 -21.83 -9.26 -1.91
N ALA A 50 -21.18 -8.97 -0.78
CA ALA A 50 -21.72 -9.25 0.55
C ALA A 50 -23.00 -8.44 0.82
N PHE A 51 -23.04 -7.17 0.43
CA PHE A 51 -24.21 -6.32 0.59
C PHE A 51 -25.42 -6.88 -0.18
N VAL A 52 -25.23 -7.25 -1.45
CA VAL A 52 -26.30 -7.85 -2.28
C VAL A 52 -26.78 -9.19 -1.72
N PHE A 53 -25.88 -10.01 -1.18
CA PHE A 53 -26.25 -11.26 -0.51
C PHE A 53 -27.03 -11.01 0.79
N LEU A 54 -26.66 -9.96 1.52
CA LEU A 54 -27.22 -9.64 2.83
C LEU A 54 -28.58 -8.96 2.70
N GLU A 55 -28.79 -8.07 1.72
CA GLU A 55 -30.11 -7.52 1.36
C GLU A 55 -31.13 -8.60 0.99
N ARG A 56 -30.67 -9.75 0.45
CA ARG A 56 -31.56 -10.87 0.16
C ARG A 56 -32.06 -11.61 1.41
N GLN A 57 -31.42 -11.43 2.56
CA GLN A 57 -31.77 -12.15 3.80
C GLN A 57 -32.10 -11.21 4.98
N LEU A 58 -31.73 -9.94 4.91
CA LEU A 58 -31.77 -8.99 6.02
C LEU A 58 -32.19 -7.60 5.52
N ASP A 59 -32.81 -6.81 6.40
CA ASP A 59 -33.21 -5.43 6.15
C ASP A 59 -31.99 -4.58 5.70
N PRO A 60 -32.07 -3.77 4.62
CA PRO A 60 -30.94 -3.03 4.05
C PRO A 60 -30.18 -2.16 5.07
N ALA A 61 -30.87 -1.66 6.10
CA ALA A 61 -30.25 -0.89 7.19
C ALA A 61 -29.24 -1.72 8.00
N SER A 62 -29.55 -2.99 8.27
CA SER A 62 -28.69 -3.90 9.02
C SER A 62 -27.49 -4.37 8.19
N ALA A 63 -27.68 -4.57 6.88
CA ALA A 63 -26.61 -4.89 5.96
C ALA A 63 -25.58 -3.77 5.84
N ALA A 64 -26.06 -2.52 5.74
CA ALA A 64 -25.20 -1.33 5.69
C ALA A 64 -24.40 -1.16 7.00
N ALA A 65 -25.02 -1.43 8.16
CA ALA A 65 -24.36 -1.32 9.46
C ALA A 65 -23.19 -2.32 9.61
N ILE A 66 -23.34 -3.56 9.11
CA ILE A 66 -22.30 -4.59 9.20
C ILE A 66 -21.11 -4.24 8.29
N VAL A 67 -21.38 -3.85 7.04
CA VAL A 67 -20.32 -3.44 6.10
C VAL A 67 -19.61 -2.19 6.60
N GLY A 68 -20.37 -1.21 7.10
CA GLY A 68 -19.83 0.02 7.68
C GLY A 68 -18.97 -0.23 8.93
N GLY A 69 -19.42 -1.11 9.83
CA GLY A 69 -18.66 -1.49 11.02
C GLY A 69 -17.34 -2.18 10.71
N LEU A 70 -17.32 -3.07 9.71
CA LEU A 70 -16.10 -3.73 9.25
C LEU A 70 -15.09 -2.72 8.69
N TRP A 71 -15.54 -1.81 7.83
CA TRP A 71 -14.68 -0.75 7.29
C TRP A 71 -14.19 0.22 8.38
N GLY A 72 -15.02 0.52 9.38
CA GLY A 72 -14.62 1.29 10.55
C GLY A 72 -13.46 0.65 11.30
N MET A 73 -13.51 -0.66 11.55
CA MET A 73 -12.42 -1.39 12.21
C MET A 73 -11.14 -1.44 11.35
N ILE A 74 -11.27 -1.64 10.05
CA ILE A 74 -10.13 -1.60 9.12
C ILE A 74 -9.48 -0.21 9.14
N GLY A 75 -10.28 0.86 9.12
CA GLY A 75 -9.80 2.23 9.21
C GLY A 75 -9.04 2.51 10.51
N ILE A 76 -9.57 2.06 11.65
CA ILE A 76 -8.91 2.18 12.96
C ILE A 76 -7.60 1.38 12.98
N GLY A 77 -7.61 0.14 12.49
CA GLY A 77 -6.42 -0.70 12.41
C GLY A 77 -5.32 -0.08 11.53
N GLY A 78 -5.70 0.45 10.37
CA GLY A 78 -4.80 1.16 9.47
C GLY A 78 -4.20 2.43 10.11
N PHE A 79 -5.03 3.20 10.82
CA PHE A 79 -4.58 4.38 11.54
C PHE A 79 -3.57 4.05 12.65
N ILE A 80 -3.80 2.97 13.40
CA ILE A 80 -2.86 2.50 14.43
C ILE A 80 -1.56 2.01 13.79
N ALA A 81 -1.63 1.29 12.67
CA ALA A 81 -0.46 0.78 11.97
C ALA A 81 0.42 1.91 11.39
N MET A 82 -0.18 2.97 10.83
CA MET A 82 0.55 4.15 10.35
C MET A 82 1.15 5.01 11.47
N ARG A 83 0.65 4.90 12.70
CA ARG A 83 1.16 5.66 13.86
C ARG A 83 2.43 5.07 14.48
N ARG A 84 2.77 3.83 14.16
CA ARG A 84 3.96 3.13 14.67
C ARG A 84 5.12 3.25 13.69
#